data_AF-A0A7K7AIZ8-F1
#
_entry.id   AF-A0A7K7AIZ8-F1
#
_cell.length_a   1.000
_cell.length_b   1.000
_cell.length_c   1.000
_cell.angle_alpha   90.00
_cell.angle_beta   90.00
_cell.angle_gamma   90.00
#
_symmetry.space_group_name_H-M   'P 1'
#
loop_
_entity.id
_entity.type
_entity.pdbx_description
1 polymer ?
#
loop_
_entity_poly.entity_id
_entity_poly.type
_entity_poly.pdbx_seq_one_letter_code
_entity_poly.pdbx_strand_id
1 'polypeptide(L)'
;MGVTHVLNAAHGTAYSQGGHDFYGASIDYYGVRAYDRPDFDISQFFFSASEFIHKALNTPGGMKLLLCLCCKGSRMPHSSARSEPCGAGGRGSYETPALADLQRLVWLRGGSENHVDQVWPNVYLGDAWAARNKTALQNLNITHILNAADGPYSINTGAKYYNDLQIEYYGIEAFDDPSFDLSIFFYDAANFIGKALNTSGGKVFVHCAMGVSRSASLVLAFLMIHENMTLVDALKTVSSHRDICPNSGFLSQLRDLDIKLNEERKGPRESASRAS
;
A
#
# COMPACT_ATOMS: atom_id res chain seq x y z
N MET A 1 16.02 -20.13 7.33
CA MET A 1 14.88 -20.04 6.39
C MET A 1 14.87 -21.15 5.32
N GLY A 2 15.85 -22.05 5.25
CA GLY A 2 15.83 -23.17 4.28
C GLY A 2 16.03 -22.76 2.81
N VAL A 3 16.30 -21.46 2.57
CA VAL A 3 16.54 -20.91 1.25
C VAL A 3 17.87 -21.44 0.72
N THR A 4 17.82 -22.14 -0.40
CA THR A 4 19.00 -22.67 -1.10
C THR A 4 19.34 -21.87 -2.35
N HIS A 5 18.39 -21.07 -2.86
CA HIS A 5 18.53 -20.30 -4.09
C HIS A 5 17.97 -18.88 -3.92
N VAL A 6 18.72 -17.88 -4.40
CA VAL A 6 18.30 -16.48 -4.40
C VAL A 6 18.39 -15.92 -5.81
N LEU A 7 17.26 -15.43 -6.33
CA LEU A 7 17.23 -14.63 -7.56
C LEU A 7 17.01 -13.18 -7.18
N ASN A 8 17.98 -12.33 -7.51
CA ASN A 8 17.91 -10.89 -7.28
C ASN A 8 17.69 -10.18 -8.63
N ALA A 9 16.48 -9.65 -8.81
CA ALA A 9 16.09 -8.99 -10.05
C ALA A 9 16.72 -7.60 -10.24
N ALA A 10 17.42 -7.05 -9.23
CA ALA A 10 18.00 -5.72 -9.22
C ALA A 10 19.50 -5.73 -8.84
N HIS A 11 20.21 -6.83 -9.09
CA HIS A 11 21.60 -7.02 -8.71
C HIS A 11 22.52 -5.95 -9.30
N GLY A 12 23.45 -5.43 -8.50
CA GLY A 12 24.45 -4.47 -8.96
C GLY A 12 23.89 -3.06 -9.17
N THR A 13 22.63 -2.82 -8.82
CA THR A 13 22.09 -1.47 -8.68
C THR A 13 22.55 -0.84 -7.37
N ALA A 14 22.42 0.49 -7.24
CA ALA A 14 22.78 1.23 -6.02
C ALA A 14 22.08 0.69 -4.75
N TYR A 15 20.96 -0.04 -4.92
CA TYR A 15 20.08 -0.51 -3.86
C TYR A 15 20.13 -2.02 -3.64
N SER A 16 20.93 -2.75 -4.42
CA SER A 16 21.10 -4.20 -4.24
C SER A 16 22.51 -4.66 -4.60
N GLN A 17 23.42 -4.46 -3.65
CA GLN A 17 24.82 -4.88 -3.75
C GLN A 17 25.07 -6.31 -3.25
N GLY A 18 24.02 -7.01 -2.76
CA GLY A 18 24.14 -8.41 -2.37
C GLY A 18 24.54 -9.28 -3.56
N GLY A 19 25.63 -10.03 -3.42
CA GLY A 19 26.14 -10.98 -4.42
C GLY A 19 26.37 -12.36 -3.79
N HIS A 20 27.08 -13.22 -4.51
CA HIS A 20 27.43 -14.56 -4.05
C HIS A 20 28.10 -14.55 -2.66
N ASP A 21 28.95 -13.57 -2.40
CA ASP A 21 29.68 -13.43 -1.12
C ASP A 21 28.79 -13.01 0.06
N PHE A 22 27.62 -12.42 -0.21
CA PHE A 22 26.69 -11.96 0.83
C PHE A 22 25.90 -13.12 1.44
N TYR A 23 25.50 -14.08 0.61
CA TYR A 23 24.68 -15.22 1.03
C TYR A 23 25.52 -16.44 1.46
N GLY A 24 26.81 -16.45 1.14
CA GLY A 24 27.74 -17.52 1.46
C GLY A 24 27.64 -18.70 0.49
N ALA A 25 28.63 -19.60 0.56
CA ALA A 25 28.82 -20.68 -0.42
C ALA A 25 27.73 -21.78 -0.39
N SER A 26 26.79 -21.72 0.54
CA SER A 26 25.67 -22.65 0.66
C SER A 26 24.41 -22.19 -0.08
N ILE A 27 24.42 -20.99 -0.67
CA ILE A 27 23.28 -20.42 -1.40
C ILE A 27 23.68 -20.18 -2.86
N ASP A 28 22.98 -20.84 -3.77
CA ASP A 28 23.09 -20.56 -5.20
C ASP A 28 22.45 -19.20 -5.48
N TYR A 29 23.20 -18.29 -6.09
CA TYR A 29 22.78 -16.91 -6.31
C TYR A 29 22.76 -16.57 -7.80
N TYR A 30 21.67 -15.96 -8.26
CA TYR A 30 21.57 -15.38 -9.60
C TYR A 30 21.13 -13.91 -9.54
N GLY A 31 22.00 -13.03 -10.03
CA GLY A 31 21.77 -11.60 -10.08
C GLY A 31 21.43 -11.12 -11.48
N VAL A 32 20.26 -10.51 -11.65
CA VAL A 32 19.87 -9.79 -12.87
C VAL A 32 20.17 -8.32 -12.66
N ARG A 33 20.96 -7.72 -13.55
CA ARG A 33 21.25 -6.28 -13.55
C ARG A 33 20.11 -5.52 -14.22
N ALA A 34 18.88 -5.63 -13.68
CA ALA A 34 17.76 -4.87 -14.21
C ALA A 34 17.83 -3.42 -13.77
N TYR A 35 17.42 -2.52 -14.67
CA TYR A 35 17.28 -1.10 -14.40
C TYR A 35 15.83 -0.68 -14.63
N ASP A 36 15.28 0.11 -13.72
CA ASP A 36 13.95 0.73 -13.85
C ASP A 36 14.01 1.92 -14.81
N ARG A 37 14.39 1.66 -16.07
CA ARG A 37 14.40 2.67 -17.14
C ARG A 37 13.55 2.23 -18.33
N PRO A 38 12.86 3.15 -19.02
CA PRO A 38 11.98 2.80 -20.15
C PRO A 38 12.69 2.13 -21.34
N ASP A 39 14.00 2.36 -21.48
CA ASP A 39 14.87 1.82 -22.52
C ASP A 39 15.50 0.47 -22.14
N PHE A 40 15.30 0.00 -20.91
CA PHE A 40 15.88 -1.26 -20.46
C PHE A 40 15.00 -2.45 -20.87
N ASP A 41 15.58 -3.35 -21.66
CA ASP A 41 14.93 -4.58 -22.10
C ASP A 41 15.23 -5.73 -21.12
N ILE A 42 14.31 -5.96 -20.18
CA ILE A 42 14.41 -7.05 -19.20
C ILE A 42 14.22 -8.44 -19.84
N SER A 43 13.66 -8.53 -21.05
CA SER A 43 13.36 -9.83 -21.69
C SER A 43 14.61 -10.65 -21.95
N GLN A 44 15.77 -9.99 -22.09
CA GLN A 44 17.09 -10.61 -22.25
C GLN A 44 17.46 -11.56 -21.09
N PHE A 45 16.84 -11.37 -19.92
CA PHE A 45 17.11 -12.17 -18.74
C PHE A 45 16.06 -13.26 -18.48
N PHE A 46 14.98 -13.31 -19.27
CA PHE A 46 13.88 -14.26 -19.03
C PHE A 46 14.33 -15.71 -19.12
N PHE A 47 15.10 -16.05 -20.15
CA PHE A 47 15.58 -17.43 -20.35
C PHE A 47 16.51 -17.86 -19.22
N SER A 48 17.53 -17.06 -18.89
CA SER A 48 18.50 -17.37 -17.86
C SER A 48 17.90 -17.36 -16.44
N ALA A 49 16.96 -16.45 -16.16
CA ALA A 49 16.20 -16.45 -14.92
C ALA A 49 15.31 -17.70 -14.82
N SER A 50 14.64 -18.09 -15.91
CA SER A 50 13.81 -19.30 -15.97
C SER A 50 14.63 -20.55 -15.71
N GLU A 51 15.81 -20.70 -16.34
CA GLU A 51 16.72 -21.82 -16.10
C GLU A 51 17.16 -21.90 -14.64
N PHE A 52 17.48 -20.76 -14.03
CA PHE A 52 17.85 -20.70 -12.62
C PHE A 52 16.70 -21.12 -11.70
N ILE A 53 15.49 -20.63 -11.96
CA ILE A 53 14.27 -21.00 -11.23
C ILE A 53 14.00 -22.51 -11.39
N HIS A 54 14.11 -23.02 -12.61
CA HIS A 54 13.91 -24.45 -12.91
C HIS A 54 14.91 -25.33 -12.16
N LYS A 55 16.19 -24.95 -12.12
CA LYS A 55 17.21 -25.64 -11.32
C LYS A 55 16.87 -25.61 -9.82
N ALA A 56 16.46 -24.45 -9.31
CA ALA A 56 16.08 -24.28 -7.90
C ALA A 56 14.93 -25.21 -7.49
N LEU A 57 13.90 -25.31 -8.33
CA LEU A 57 12.71 -26.14 -8.08
C LEU A 57 13.01 -27.65 -8.16
N ASN A 58 14.00 -28.06 -8.94
CA ASN A 58 14.38 -29.47 -9.10
C ASN A 58 15.48 -29.93 -8.14
N THR A 59 15.96 -29.07 -7.24
CA THR A 59 16.99 -29.44 -6.27
C THR A 59 16.35 -30.19 -5.08
N PRO A 60 16.71 -31.46 -4.82
CA PRO A 60 16.14 -32.25 -3.73
C PRO A 60 16.41 -31.59 -2.37
N GLY A 61 15.35 -31.34 -1.60
CA GLY A 61 15.42 -30.65 -0.30
C GLY A 61 15.42 -29.12 -0.36
N GLY A 62 15.38 -28.51 -1.56
CA GLY A 62 15.27 -27.07 -1.73
C GLY A 62 13.82 -26.60 -1.60
N MET A 63 13.51 -25.83 -0.56
CA MET A 63 12.23 -25.15 -0.46
C MET A 63 12.47 -23.64 -0.28
N LYS A 64 11.79 -22.86 -1.13
CA LYS A 64 11.66 -21.38 -1.16
C LYS A 64 12.75 -20.62 -1.92
N LEU A 65 12.44 -20.27 -3.17
CA LEU A 65 13.07 -19.19 -3.93
C LEU A 65 12.67 -17.85 -3.28
N LEU A 66 13.66 -17.04 -2.88
CA LEU A 66 13.41 -15.65 -2.49
C LEU A 66 13.59 -14.77 -3.72
N LEU A 67 12.47 -14.30 -4.29
CA LEU A 67 12.50 -13.29 -5.34
C LEU A 67 12.68 -11.93 -4.67
N CYS A 68 13.91 -11.41 -4.67
CA CYS A 68 14.18 -10.07 -4.16
C CYS A 68 13.92 -9.07 -5.29
N LEU A 69 12.66 -8.62 -5.41
CA LEU A 69 12.32 -7.39 -6.11
C LEU A 69 12.63 -6.25 -5.14
N CYS A 70 13.90 -5.82 -5.10
CA CYS A 70 14.30 -4.71 -4.25
C CYS A 70 13.78 -3.40 -4.86
N CYS A 71 12.52 -3.07 -4.61
CA CYS A 71 12.03 -1.70 -4.72
C CYS A 71 11.84 -1.16 -3.30
N LYS A 72 12.94 -0.80 -2.63
CA LYS A 72 13.03 0.41 -1.80
C LYS A 72 14.38 0.66 -1.15
N GLY A 73 14.72 1.96 -1.09
CA GLY A 73 15.55 2.54 -0.03
C GLY A 73 16.87 3.18 -0.47
N SER A 74 16.83 4.45 -0.93
CA SER A 74 17.55 5.56 -0.29
C SER A 74 17.30 6.91 -0.98
N ARG A 75 17.12 7.93 -0.13
CA ARG A 75 16.98 9.37 -0.43
C ARG A 75 17.91 9.82 -1.55
N MET A 76 17.35 10.57 -2.52
CA MET A 76 18.15 11.43 -3.38
C MET A 76 18.86 12.50 -2.52
N PRO A 77 20.11 12.86 -2.82
CA PRO A 77 20.75 14.00 -2.17
C PRO A 77 19.95 15.27 -2.47
N HIS A 78 19.78 16.13 -1.46
CA HIS A 78 19.24 17.46 -1.64
C HIS A 78 20.08 18.24 -2.67
N SER A 79 19.64 18.29 -3.92
CA SER A 79 20.03 19.36 -4.81
C SER A 79 19.19 20.58 -4.43
N SER A 80 19.83 21.54 -3.79
CA SER A 80 19.28 22.87 -3.51
C SER A 80 19.02 23.61 -4.83
N ALA A 81 17.91 23.31 -5.47
CA ALA A 81 17.30 24.21 -6.45
C ALA A 81 16.06 24.79 -5.76
N ARG A 82 16.19 26.03 -5.28
CA ARG A 82 15.04 26.85 -4.93
C ARG A 82 14.19 26.98 -6.19
N SER A 83 13.10 26.21 -6.27
CA SER A 83 12.00 26.59 -7.13
C SER A 83 11.24 27.69 -6.41
N GLU A 84 11.41 28.92 -6.89
CA GLU A 84 10.53 30.03 -6.52
C GLU A 84 9.06 29.65 -6.74
N PRO A 85 8.12 30.19 -5.95
CA PRO A 85 6.71 29.93 -6.15
C PRO A 85 6.27 30.58 -7.47
N CYS A 86 6.12 29.77 -8.52
CA CYS A 86 5.45 30.22 -9.73
C CYS A 86 4.01 30.59 -9.39
N GLY A 87 3.79 31.90 -9.29
CA GLY A 87 2.66 32.66 -9.83
C GLY A 87 1.27 32.04 -9.75
N ALA A 88 0.38 32.74 -9.05
CA ALA A 88 -1.07 32.65 -9.27
C ALA A 88 -1.39 32.69 -10.77
N GLY A 89 -1.88 31.58 -11.32
CA GLY A 89 -2.26 31.46 -12.72
C GLY A 89 -2.95 30.12 -13.02
N GLY A 90 -4.28 30.15 -13.07
CA GLY A 90 -5.14 29.09 -13.63
C GLY A 90 -5.40 27.87 -12.72
N ARG A 91 -6.57 27.81 -12.06
CA ARG A 91 -7.10 26.54 -11.55
C ARG A 91 -7.47 25.66 -12.75
N GLY A 92 -6.55 24.81 -13.21
CA GLY A 92 -6.94 23.65 -14.00
C GLY A 92 -7.86 22.78 -13.14
N SER A 93 -9.00 22.34 -13.69
CA SER A 93 -9.86 21.37 -13.01
C SER A 93 -9.08 20.08 -12.82
N TYR A 94 -9.07 19.54 -11.59
CA TYR A 94 -8.51 18.22 -11.35
C TYR A 94 -9.22 17.18 -12.23
N GLU A 95 -8.44 16.29 -12.84
CA GLU A 95 -8.89 15.12 -13.56
C GLU A 95 -8.27 13.87 -12.94
N THR A 96 -9.10 12.85 -12.71
CA THR A 96 -8.66 11.59 -12.14
C THR A 96 -7.68 10.88 -13.09
N PRO A 97 -6.43 10.58 -12.66
CA PRO A 97 -5.43 9.98 -13.53
C PRO A 97 -5.80 8.59 -14.06
N ALA A 98 -5.09 8.16 -15.11
CA ALA A 98 -5.16 6.79 -15.60
C ALA A 98 -4.55 5.81 -14.57
N LEU A 99 -5.01 4.55 -14.61
CA LEU A 99 -4.57 3.51 -13.67
C LEU A 99 -3.04 3.32 -13.68
N ALA A 100 -2.41 3.37 -14.85
CA ALA A 100 -0.96 3.24 -14.99
C ALA A 100 -0.18 4.36 -14.26
N ASP A 101 -0.71 5.58 -14.25
CA ASP A 101 -0.07 6.70 -13.56
C ASP A 101 -0.26 6.60 -12.04
N LEU A 102 -1.43 6.12 -11.60
CA LEU A 102 -1.66 5.81 -10.18
C LEU A 102 -0.71 4.72 -9.68
N GLN A 103 -0.48 3.66 -10.47
CA GLN A 103 0.48 2.60 -10.13
C GLN A 103 1.91 3.15 -10.00
N ARG A 104 2.34 4.03 -10.92
CA ARG A 104 3.65 4.70 -10.83
C ARG A 104 3.81 5.53 -9.57
N LEU A 105 2.76 6.24 -9.15
CA LEU A 105 2.81 7.06 -7.92
C LEU A 105 3.07 6.22 -6.67
N VAL A 106 2.52 5.01 -6.63
CA VAL A 106 2.66 4.07 -5.52
C VAL A 106 4.07 3.47 -5.47
N TRP A 107 4.66 3.12 -6.62
CA TRP A 107 5.99 2.50 -6.69
C TRP A 107 7.15 3.45 -6.38
N LEU A 108 6.99 4.75 -6.64
CA LEU A 108 8.09 5.73 -6.50
C LEU A 108 8.25 6.30 -5.08
N ARG A 109 7.42 5.90 -4.12
CA ARG A 109 7.36 6.52 -2.78
C ARG A 109 7.87 5.55 -1.70
N GLY A 110 8.66 6.06 -0.76
CA GLY A 110 9.34 5.29 0.29
C GLY A 110 8.93 5.74 1.69
N GLY A 111 7.72 5.35 2.10
CA GLY A 111 7.31 5.34 3.50
C GLY A 111 8.06 4.24 4.27
N SER A 112 7.63 3.95 5.50
CA SER A 112 8.20 2.87 6.30
C SER A 112 7.53 1.52 6.01
N GLU A 113 8.24 0.45 6.35
CA GLU A 113 7.76 -0.94 6.37
C GLU A 113 7.54 -1.46 7.81
N ASN A 114 7.25 -0.56 8.76
CA ASN A 114 7.03 -0.96 10.15
C ASN A 114 5.80 -1.87 10.27
N HIS A 115 5.58 -2.49 11.44
CA HIS A 115 4.34 -3.25 11.66
C HIS A 115 3.09 -2.36 11.76
N VAL A 116 3.27 -1.09 12.15
CA VAL A 116 2.22 -0.09 12.27
C VAL A 116 2.80 1.31 12.11
N ASP A 117 2.10 2.17 11.37
CA ASP A 117 2.45 3.57 11.17
C ASP A 117 1.23 4.45 11.28
N GLN A 118 1.41 5.65 11.84
CA GLN A 118 0.37 6.67 11.82
C GLN A 118 0.38 7.37 10.46
N VAL A 119 -0.69 7.19 9.69
CA VAL A 119 -0.77 7.68 8.29
C VAL A 119 -1.66 8.92 8.15
N TRP A 120 -2.47 9.21 9.18
CA TRP A 120 -3.29 10.41 9.34
C TRP A 120 -3.48 10.67 10.85
N PRO A 121 -3.81 11.89 11.32
CA PRO A 121 -4.08 12.14 12.73
C PRO A 121 -5.04 11.10 13.33
N ASN A 122 -4.56 10.36 14.33
CA ASN A 122 -5.26 9.27 15.02
C ASN A 122 -5.71 8.07 14.15
N VAL A 123 -5.20 7.94 12.91
CA VAL A 123 -5.41 6.77 12.06
C VAL A 123 -4.08 6.04 11.85
N TYR A 124 -4.06 4.79 12.26
CA TYR A 124 -2.91 3.90 12.18
C TYR A 124 -3.18 2.80 11.16
N LEU A 125 -2.20 2.54 10.30
CA LEU A 125 -2.24 1.49 9.29
C LEU A 125 -1.17 0.45 9.62
N GLY A 126 -1.53 -0.83 9.62
CA GLY A 126 -0.55 -1.87 9.93
C GLY A 126 -0.95 -3.28 9.51
N ASP A 127 -0.16 -4.23 9.99
CA ASP A 127 -0.22 -5.63 9.59
C ASP A 127 -0.82 -6.55 10.67
N ALA A 128 -0.90 -7.84 10.35
CA ALA A 128 -1.42 -8.84 11.27
C ALA A 128 -0.53 -9.08 12.49
N TRP A 129 0.75 -8.69 12.45
CA TRP A 129 1.63 -8.79 13.62
C TRP A 129 1.24 -7.71 14.63
N ALA A 130 1.09 -6.46 14.19
CA ALA A 130 0.61 -5.37 15.04
C ALA A 130 -0.79 -5.66 15.59
N ALA A 131 -1.69 -6.23 14.77
CA ALA A 131 -3.04 -6.61 15.19
C ALA A 131 -3.06 -7.64 16.33
N ARG A 132 -2.04 -8.51 16.43
CA ARG A 132 -1.92 -9.53 17.48
C ARG A 132 -1.10 -9.05 18.68
N ASN A 133 -0.55 -7.83 18.62
CA ASN A 133 0.25 -7.28 19.70
C ASN A 133 -0.60 -6.34 20.57
N LYS A 134 -1.33 -6.90 21.52
CA LYS A 134 -2.19 -6.13 22.44
C LYS A 134 -1.45 -5.05 23.21
N THR A 135 -0.22 -5.31 23.64
CA THR A 135 0.61 -4.33 24.34
C THR A 135 0.93 -3.13 23.46
N ALA A 136 1.25 -3.34 22.18
CA ALA A 136 1.47 -2.25 21.23
C ALA A 136 0.19 -1.44 21.00
N LEU A 137 -0.96 -2.11 20.84
CA LEU A 137 -2.26 -1.46 20.67
C LEU A 137 -2.64 -0.61 21.90
N GLN A 138 -2.40 -1.12 23.11
CA GLN A 138 -2.59 -0.38 24.37
C GLN A 138 -1.66 0.84 24.46
N ASN A 139 -0.37 0.68 24.16
CA ASN A 139 0.60 1.78 24.21
C ASN A 139 0.24 2.91 23.23
N LEU A 140 -0.31 2.57 22.06
CA LEU A 140 -0.82 3.54 21.10
C LEU A 140 -2.17 4.14 21.51
N ASN A 141 -2.83 3.58 22.54
CA ASN A 141 -4.18 3.90 22.99
C ASN A 141 -5.23 3.71 21.89
N ILE A 142 -5.12 2.61 21.14
CA ILE A 142 -6.11 2.25 20.10
C ILE A 142 -7.45 1.98 20.77
N THR A 143 -8.50 2.62 20.26
CA THR A 143 -9.89 2.45 20.73
C THR A 143 -10.77 1.76 19.70
N HIS A 144 -10.39 1.76 18.43
CA HIS A 144 -11.17 1.15 17.35
C HIS A 144 -10.24 0.32 16.46
N ILE A 145 -10.67 -0.87 16.07
CA ILE A 145 -9.96 -1.73 15.12
C ILE A 145 -10.85 -2.03 13.93
N LEU A 146 -10.33 -1.74 12.73
CA LEU A 146 -10.89 -2.21 11.47
C LEU A 146 -9.98 -3.30 10.90
N ASN A 147 -10.48 -4.54 10.85
CA ASN A 147 -9.79 -5.67 10.23
C ASN A 147 -10.30 -5.88 8.80
N ALA A 148 -9.51 -5.47 7.81
CA ALA A 148 -9.81 -5.64 6.38
C ALA A 148 -9.43 -7.04 5.85
N ALA A 149 -9.18 -8.00 6.72
CA ALA A 149 -8.82 -9.37 6.39
C ALA A 149 -9.43 -10.33 7.43
N ASP A 150 -10.65 -10.04 7.90
CA ASP A 150 -11.32 -10.85 8.91
C ASP A 150 -11.78 -12.20 8.35
N GLY A 151 -12.26 -13.06 9.24
CA GLY A 151 -12.87 -14.33 8.90
C GLY A 151 -12.03 -15.55 9.29
N PRO A 152 -12.66 -16.73 9.39
CA PRO A 152 -12.04 -17.94 9.94
C PRO A 152 -10.85 -18.48 9.14
N TYR A 153 -10.79 -18.16 7.85
CA TYR A 153 -9.72 -18.57 6.94
C TYR A 153 -8.67 -17.48 6.71
N SER A 154 -8.72 -16.39 7.48
CA SER A 154 -7.83 -15.23 7.37
C SER A 154 -7.35 -14.77 8.76
N ILE A 155 -7.28 -13.47 9.03
CA ILE A 155 -6.84 -12.92 10.31
C ILE A 155 -8.02 -12.95 11.29
N ASN A 156 -8.30 -14.15 11.80
CA ASN A 156 -9.42 -14.43 12.71
C ASN A 156 -9.13 -13.96 14.15
N THR A 157 -8.97 -12.65 14.34
CA THR A 157 -8.92 -12.06 15.68
C THR A 157 -10.35 -11.89 16.21
N GLY A 158 -11.20 -11.19 15.46
CA GLY A 158 -12.55 -10.85 15.89
C GLY A 158 -12.57 -9.98 17.16
N ALA A 159 -13.76 -9.51 17.55
CA ALA A 159 -13.93 -8.72 18.77
C ALA A 159 -13.48 -9.46 20.04
N LYS A 160 -13.68 -10.78 20.08
CA LYS A 160 -13.33 -11.62 21.25
C LYS A 160 -11.85 -11.62 21.57
N TYR A 161 -10.99 -11.51 20.56
CA TYR A 161 -9.54 -11.47 20.79
C TYR A 161 -9.15 -10.24 21.61
N TYR A 162 -9.86 -9.12 21.49
CA TYR A 162 -9.57 -7.86 22.17
C TYR A 162 -10.43 -7.62 23.41
N ASN A 163 -11.09 -8.61 23.99
CA ASN A 163 -12.07 -8.41 25.06
C ASN A 163 -11.53 -7.74 26.35
N ASP A 164 -10.22 -7.79 26.57
CA ASP A 164 -9.47 -7.15 27.64
C ASP A 164 -9.09 -5.69 27.33
N LEU A 165 -9.24 -5.28 26.08
CA LEU A 165 -9.05 -3.92 25.59
C LEU A 165 -10.43 -3.35 25.29
N GLN A 166 -10.77 -2.17 25.80
CA GLN A 166 -12.05 -1.51 25.48
C GLN A 166 -12.03 -1.02 24.02
N ILE A 167 -12.11 -1.94 23.08
CA ILE A 167 -11.95 -1.72 21.64
C ILE A 167 -13.27 -2.00 20.94
N GLU A 168 -13.71 -1.05 20.13
CA GLU A 168 -14.76 -1.29 19.14
C GLU A 168 -14.15 -1.95 17.91
N TYR A 169 -14.74 -3.06 17.46
CA TYR A 169 -14.19 -3.90 16.40
C TYR A 169 -15.12 -3.92 15.18
N TYR A 170 -14.54 -3.69 14.01
CA TYR A 170 -15.22 -3.85 12.72
C TYR A 170 -14.41 -4.77 11.80
N GLY A 171 -14.99 -5.92 11.47
CA GLY A 171 -14.37 -6.95 10.64
C GLY A 171 -14.96 -6.97 9.24
N ILE A 172 -14.09 -7.00 8.23
CA ILE A 172 -14.44 -7.18 6.82
C ILE A 172 -13.69 -8.41 6.30
N GLU A 173 -14.45 -9.40 5.85
CA GLU A 173 -13.92 -10.60 5.20
C GLU A 173 -13.56 -10.31 3.73
N ALA A 174 -12.44 -9.59 3.52
CA ALA A 174 -11.96 -9.24 2.19
C ALA A 174 -10.74 -10.07 1.75
N PHE A 175 -10.78 -10.53 0.50
CA PHE A 175 -9.67 -11.21 -0.17
C PHE A 175 -8.78 -10.20 -0.89
N ASP A 176 -7.47 -10.41 -0.87
CA ASP A 176 -6.51 -9.53 -1.57
C ASP A 176 -6.39 -9.91 -3.05
N ASP A 177 -7.52 -9.87 -3.74
CA ASP A 177 -7.63 -10.29 -5.13
C ASP A 177 -8.15 -9.13 -5.98
N PRO A 178 -7.57 -8.85 -7.16
CA PRO A 178 -8.06 -7.80 -8.05
C PRO A 178 -9.52 -7.95 -8.50
N SER A 179 -10.08 -9.17 -8.43
CA SER A 179 -11.50 -9.44 -8.74
C SER A 179 -12.44 -9.26 -7.55
N PHE A 180 -11.91 -9.11 -6.34
CA PHE A 180 -12.74 -8.87 -5.15
C PHE A 180 -13.29 -7.44 -5.17
N ASP A 181 -14.61 -7.30 -5.01
CA ASP A 181 -15.25 -6.00 -4.90
C ASP A 181 -15.13 -5.46 -3.47
N LEU A 182 -14.08 -4.67 -3.22
CA LEU A 182 -13.87 -3.98 -1.96
C LEU A 182 -14.72 -2.70 -1.85
N SER A 183 -15.20 -2.19 -2.99
CA SER A 183 -15.87 -0.89 -3.08
C SER A 183 -17.17 -0.84 -2.29
N ILE A 184 -17.86 -1.97 -2.16
CA ILE A 184 -19.08 -2.10 -1.35
C ILE A 184 -18.85 -1.75 0.13
N PHE A 185 -17.60 -1.83 0.62
CA PHE A 185 -17.25 -1.53 1.99
C PHE A 185 -16.69 -0.11 2.19
N PHE A 186 -16.44 0.66 1.13
CA PHE A 186 -15.76 1.95 1.24
C PHE A 186 -16.48 2.94 2.16
N TYR A 187 -17.79 3.11 1.97
CA TYR A 187 -18.55 4.05 2.80
C TYR A 187 -18.70 3.55 4.25
N ASP A 188 -18.96 2.27 4.47
CA ASP A 188 -19.11 1.72 5.82
C ASP A 188 -17.79 1.77 6.61
N ALA A 189 -16.67 1.42 5.97
CA ALA A 189 -15.34 1.56 6.55
C ALA A 189 -15.01 3.03 6.85
N ALA A 190 -15.25 3.93 5.90
CA ALA A 190 -15.01 5.36 6.08
C ALA A 190 -15.87 5.95 7.21
N ASN A 191 -17.13 5.53 7.32
CA ASN A 191 -18.04 5.93 8.39
C ASN A 191 -17.59 5.39 9.76
N PHE A 192 -17.11 4.16 9.83
CA PHE A 192 -16.53 3.60 11.04
C PHE A 192 -15.32 4.43 11.51
N ILE A 193 -14.38 4.72 10.59
CA ILE A 193 -13.21 5.54 10.88
C ILE A 193 -13.63 6.96 11.31
N GLY A 194 -14.52 7.61 10.56
CA GLY A 194 -14.99 8.97 10.87
C GLY A 194 -15.72 9.07 12.22
N LYS A 195 -16.58 8.11 12.57
CA LYS A 195 -17.24 8.05 13.88
C LYS A 195 -16.24 7.91 15.02
N ALA A 196 -15.25 7.05 14.84
CA ALA A 196 -14.20 6.86 15.82
C ALA A 196 -13.40 8.15 16.05
N LEU A 197 -13.02 8.86 14.98
CA LEU A 197 -12.28 10.12 15.07
C LEU A 197 -13.08 11.28 15.70
N ASN A 198 -14.41 11.24 15.60
CA ASN A 198 -15.30 12.19 16.26
C ASN A 198 -15.52 11.89 17.76
N THR A 199 -15.03 10.75 18.24
CA THR A 199 -15.08 10.39 19.67
C THR A 199 -13.87 10.97 20.39
N SER A 200 -14.06 11.55 21.59
CA SER A 200 -12.97 12.10 22.39
C SER A 200 -11.91 11.02 22.69
N GLY A 201 -10.67 11.25 22.26
CA GLY A 201 -9.57 10.29 22.40
C GLY A 201 -9.62 9.12 21.41
N GLY A 202 -10.49 9.18 20.40
CA GLY A 202 -10.62 8.15 19.36
C GLY A 202 -9.34 7.95 18.57
N LYS A 203 -8.88 6.70 18.48
CA LYS A 203 -7.74 6.27 17.67
C LYS A 203 -8.06 4.96 16.98
N VAL A 204 -7.91 4.95 15.67
CA VAL A 204 -8.32 3.83 14.81
C VAL A 204 -7.09 3.11 14.30
N PHE A 205 -7.07 1.80 14.45
CA PHE A 205 -6.11 0.93 13.81
C PHE A 205 -6.79 0.15 12.69
N VAL A 206 -6.35 0.38 11.45
CA VAL A 206 -6.85 -0.30 10.26
C VAL A 206 -5.77 -1.27 9.80
N HIS A 207 -6.10 -2.56 9.67
CA HIS A 207 -5.11 -3.56 9.30
C HIS A 207 -5.64 -4.60 8.32
N CYS A 208 -4.71 -5.28 7.66
CA CYS A 208 -5.00 -6.50 6.91
C CYS A 208 -3.91 -7.54 7.24
N ALA A 209 -3.51 -8.38 6.27
CA ALA A 209 -2.39 -9.28 6.47
C ALA A 209 -1.05 -8.52 6.56
N MET A 210 -0.78 -7.62 5.62
CA MET A 210 0.51 -6.87 5.51
C MET A 210 0.37 -5.36 5.75
N GLY A 211 -0.85 -4.83 5.82
CA GLY A 211 -1.05 -3.38 5.93
C GLY A 211 -0.72 -2.60 4.66
N VAL A 212 -0.73 -3.25 3.49
CA VAL A 212 -0.23 -2.69 2.23
C VAL A 212 -1.33 -2.48 1.17
N SER A 213 -2.29 -3.41 1.05
CA SER A 213 -3.29 -3.41 -0.04
C SER A 213 -4.72 -3.17 0.46
N ARG A 214 -5.40 -4.19 1.01
CA ARG A 214 -6.81 -4.09 1.49
C ARG A 214 -7.04 -2.94 2.46
N SER A 215 -6.31 -2.93 3.58
CA SER A 215 -6.46 -1.90 4.63
C SER A 215 -6.05 -0.51 4.14
N ALA A 216 -5.00 -0.42 3.33
CA ALA A 216 -4.60 0.83 2.71
C ALA A 216 -5.72 1.40 1.82
N SER A 217 -6.37 0.54 1.03
CA SER A 217 -7.48 0.94 0.17
C SER A 217 -8.65 1.54 0.96
N LEU A 218 -9.01 0.94 2.10
CA LEU A 218 -10.06 1.47 2.97
C LEU A 218 -9.67 2.82 3.61
N VAL A 219 -8.40 3.00 4.00
CA VAL A 219 -7.90 4.29 4.51
C VAL A 219 -7.91 5.36 3.41
N LEU A 220 -7.49 5.01 2.19
CA LEU A 220 -7.55 5.93 1.04
C LEU A 220 -9.00 6.37 0.75
N ALA A 221 -9.94 5.42 0.73
CA ALA A 221 -11.36 5.73 0.56
C ALA A 221 -11.88 6.65 1.68
N PHE A 222 -11.49 6.41 2.93
CA PHE A 222 -11.81 7.30 4.04
C PHE A 222 -11.33 8.74 3.80
N LEU A 223 -10.06 8.93 3.42
CA LEU A 223 -9.51 10.26 3.16
C LEU A 223 -10.23 10.96 2.00
N MET A 224 -10.64 10.21 0.98
CA MET A 224 -11.38 10.78 -0.15
C MET A 224 -12.80 11.21 0.25
N ILE A 225 -13.50 10.36 1.03
CA ILE A 225 -14.90 10.55 1.40
C ILE A 225 -15.05 11.60 2.52
N HIS A 226 -14.28 11.50 3.60
CA HIS A 226 -14.45 12.33 4.80
C HIS A 226 -13.50 13.54 4.84
N GLU A 227 -12.29 13.42 4.29
CA GLU A 227 -11.28 14.50 4.29
C GLU A 227 -11.24 15.28 2.96
N ASN A 228 -12.20 15.03 2.06
CA ASN A 228 -12.36 15.71 0.78
C ASN A 228 -11.10 15.68 -0.11
N MET A 229 -10.31 14.62 0.00
CA MET A 229 -9.09 14.45 -0.82
C MET A 229 -9.41 13.90 -2.22
N THR A 230 -8.56 14.20 -3.18
CA THR A 230 -8.46 13.42 -4.42
C THR A 230 -7.75 12.10 -4.15
N LEU A 231 -7.92 11.10 -5.01
CA LEU A 231 -7.16 9.85 -4.90
C LEU A 231 -5.65 10.08 -4.92
N VAL A 232 -5.17 11.05 -5.71
CA VAL A 232 -3.75 11.39 -5.78
C VAL A 232 -3.24 11.95 -4.44
N ASP A 233 -4.02 12.81 -3.81
CA ASP A 233 -3.63 13.42 -2.53
C ASP A 233 -3.71 12.41 -1.39
N ALA A 234 -4.73 11.54 -1.39
CA ALA A 234 -4.84 10.42 -0.45
C ALA A 234 -3.64 9.47 -0.59
N LEU A 235 -3.29 9.07 -1.82
CA LEU A 235 -2.11 8.23 -2.09
C LEU A 235 -0.83 8.87 -1.58
N LYS A 236 -0.60 10.16 -1.86
CA LYS A 236 0.58 10.89 -1.37
C LYS A 236 0.62 10.95 0.16
N THR A 237 -0.52 11.22 0.78
CA THR A 237 -0.64 11.36 2.24
C THR A 237 -0.29 10.06 2.96
N VAL A 238 -0.85 8.94 2.50
CA VAL A 238 -0.58 7.65 3.15
C VAL A 238 0.82 7.14 2.80
N SER A 239 1.24 7.24 1.52
CA SER A 239 2.54 6.74 1.05
C SER A 239 3.75 7.52 1.59
N SER A 240 3.57 8.74 2.10
CA SER A 240 4.65 9.46 2.79
C SER A 240 4.96 8.91 4.18
N HIS A 241 4.03 8.17 4.77
CA HIS A 241 4.15 7.61 6.11
C HIS A 241 4.40 6.11 6.08
N ARG A 242 3.72 5.38 5.20
CA ARG A 242 3.79 3.92 5.10
C ARG A 242 3.84 3.46 3.65
N ASP A 243 4.62 2.43 3.41
CA ASP A 243 4.63 1.75 2.13
C ASP A 243 3.31 1.01 1.87
N ILE A 244 2.56 1.52 0.91
CA ILE A 244 1.30 0.93 0.46
C ILE A 244 1.41 0.51 -0.99
N CYS A 245 0.62 -0.48 -1.38
CA CYS A 245 0.48 -0.95 -2.74
C CYS A 245 -0.85 -1.69 -2.89
N PRO A 246 -1.98 -0.96 -2.99
CA PRO A 246 -3.25 -1.57 -3.38
C PRO A 246 -3.10 -2.33 -4.69
N ASN A 247 -3.74 -3.50 -4.78
CA ASN A 247 -3.74 -4.25 -6.03
C ASN A 247 -4.44 -3.46 -7.15
N SER A 248 -4.26 -3.90 -8.40
CA SER A 248 -4.80 -3.19 -9.57
C SER A 248 -6.33 -3.05 -9.56
N GLY A 249 -7.06 -4.04 -9.05
CA GLY A 249 -8.51 -4.00 -8.91
C GLY A 249 -8.96 -2.96 -7.90
N PHE A 250 -8.33 -2.91 -6.74
CA PHE A 250 -8.63 -1.90 -5.72
C PHE A 250 -8.25 -0.49 -6.15
N LEU A 251 -7.12 -0.31 -6.84
CA LEU A 251 -6.79 0.98 -7.44
C LEU A 251 -7.83 1.41 -8.48
N SER A 252 -8.37 0.49 -9.28
CA SER A 252 -9.46 0.78 -10.20
C SER A 252 -10.73 1.21 -9.46
N GLN A 253 -11.12 0.47 -8.42
CA GLN A 253 -12.29 0.80 -7.60
C GLN A 253 -12.16 2.16 -6.90
N LEU A 254 -10.96 2.48 -6.39
CA LEU A 254 -10.66 3.79 -5.82
C LEU A 254 -10.70 4.90 -6.88
N ARG A 255 -10.25 4.60 -8.10
CA ARG A 255 -10.31 5.53 -9.23
C ARG A 255 -11.77 5.84 -9.59
N ASP A 256 -12.63 4.84 -9.60
CA ASP A 256 -14.07 5.02 -9.86
C ASP A 256 -14.74 5.84 -8.76
N LEU A 257 -14.36 5.61 -7.49
CA LEU A 257 -14.79 6.45 -6.36
C LEU A 257 -14.34 7.91 -6.55
N ASP A 258 -13.10 8.15 -6.97
CA ASP A 258 -12.57 9.50 -7.17
C ASP A 258 -13.32 10.26 -8.27
N ILE A 259 -13.59 9.60 -9.40
CA ILE A 259 -14.41 10.16 -10.50
C ILE A 259 -15.78 10.58 -9.96
N LYS A 260 -16.47 9.67 -9.27
CA LYS A 260 -17.78 9.93 -8.67
C LYS A 260 -17.75 11.12 -7.70
N LEU A 261 -16.82 11.15 -6.76
CA LEU A 261 -16.71 12.23 -5.78
C LEU A 261 -16.39 13.57 -6.47
N ASN A 262 -15.57 13.57 -7.52
CA ASN A 262 -15.27 14.78 -8.28
C ASN A 262 -16.48 15.31 -9.05
N GLU A 263 -17.34 14.44 -9.57
CA GLU A 263 -18.62 14.84 -10.18
C GLU A 263 -19.57 15.43 -9.12
N GLU A 264 -19.70 14.79 -7.97
CA GLU A 264 -20.52 15.27 -6.85
C GLU A 264 -20.06 16.65 -6.34
N ARG A 265 -18.74 16.87 -6.25
CA ARG A 265 -18.13 18.15 -5.83
C ARG A 265 -18.39 19.29 -6.82
N LYS A 266 -18.50 19.00 -8.12
CA LYS A 266 -18.79 20.02 -9.15
C LYS A 266 -20.24 20.52 -9.08
N GLY A 267 -21.16 19.72 -8.55
CA GLY A 267 -22.57 20.06 -8.35
C GLY A 267 -23.33 20.44 -9.64
N PRO A 268 -24.65 20.71 -9.56
CA PRO A 268 -25.48 21.01 -10.76
C PRO A 268 -25.16 22.33 -11.48
N ARG A 269 -24.19 23.13 -11.02
CA ARG A 269 -24.02 24.55 -11.42
C ARG A 269 -23.48 24.77 -12.83
N GLU A 270 -22.88 23.78 -13.49
CA GLU A 270 -22.35 23.94 -14.85
C GLU A 270 -23.33 23.56 -15.97
N SER A 271 -24.49 22.98 -15.63
CA SER A 271 -25.51 22.63 -16.64
C SER A 271 -26.41 23.82 -17.04
N ALA A 272 -26.48 24.86 -16.22
CA ALA A 272 -27.31 26.04 -16.48
C ALA A 272 -26.60 27.14 -17.30
N SER A 273 -25.26 27.12 -17.38
CA SER A 273 -24.47 28.14 -18.12
C SER A 273 -24.23 27.80 -19.60
N ARG A 274 -24.67 26.62 -20.06
CA ARG A 274 -24.61 26.20 -21.48
C ARG A 274 -25.95 26.35 -22.22
N ALA A 275 -26.99 26.86 -21.56
CA ALA A 275 -28.33 27.04 -22.12
C ALA A 275 -28.78 28.51 -22.12
N SER A 276 -27.84 29.46 -22.27
CA SER A 276 -28.14 30.90 -22.38
C SER A 276 -27.41 31.52 -23.55
#